data_AF-A0A5A7N831-F1
#
_entry.id   AF-A0A5A7N831-F1
#
_cell.length_a   1.000
_cell.length_b   1.000
_cell.length_c   1.000
_cell.angle_alpha   90.00
_cell.angle_beta   90.00
_cell.angle_gamma   90.00
#
_symmetry.space_group_name_H-M   'P 1'
#
loop_
_entity.id
_entity.type
_entity.pdbx_description
1 polymer ?
#
loop_
_entity_poly.entity_id
_entity_poly.type
_entity_poly.pdbx_seq_one_letter_code
_entity_poly.pdbx_strand_id
1 'polypeptide(L)'
;MAWYEARLQSGEGWASAGALFPGSPVILVGHNRDLGWAHTVNEPDLVDFYQLEVDDPEDPTAYRYDGGWRDFERGTARIPVHLWGPFAWTVKRPLLWSVHGPVLETPSGFKAMAYAGAGDVRAVEQWYRMNKAGSMDQWMDAMAMQAVPSLNTVYADRAGNIAFIYNAAIPDRKPGPDYSKILPGDDPDLLWRGRLPFAAVPKLINPDAGYLISANGTPLRATAGENDLAAMPSPPL
;
A
#
# COMPACT_ATOMS: atom_id res chain seq x y z
N MET A 1 5.40 3.40 18.51
CA MET A 1 4.98 2.13 17.89
C MET A 1 5.31 1.02 18.88
N ALA A 2 4.37 0.17 19.25
CA ALA A 2 4.63 -0.93 20.20
C ALA A 2 4.70 -2.24 19.43
N TRP A 3 5.69 -3.07 19.76
CA TRP A 3 5.85 -4.42 19.23
C TRP A 3 5.37 -5.44 20.25
N TYR A 4 4.79 -6.53 19.77
CA TYR A 4 4.47 -7.71 20.55
C TYR A 4 5.21 -8.89 19.94
N GLU A 5 6.05 -9.55 20.73
CA GLU A 5 6.73 -10.78 20.32
C GLU A 5 5.83 -11.99 20.56
N ALA A 6 5.74 -12.87 19.58
CA ALA A 6 4.93 -14.07 19.65
C ALA A 6 5.57 -15.25 18.91
N ARG A 7 5.21 -16.45 19.35
CA ARG A 7 5.42 -17.70 18.61
C ARG A 7 4.06 -18.33 18.34
N LEU A 8 3.78 -18.60 17.08
CA LEU A 8 2.55 -19.24 16.62
C LEU A 8 2.86 -20.68 16.19
N GLN A 9 2.05 -21.62 16.65
CA GLN A 9 2.13 -23.02 16.24
C GLN A 9 0.71 -23.58 16.15
N SER A 10 0.40 -24.23 15.03
CA SER A 10 -0.91 -24.86 14.77
C SER A 10 -0.73 -26.32 14.34
N GLY A 11 -1.81 -27.11 14.44
CA GLY A 11 -1.86 -28.47 13.90
C GLY A 11 -1.93 -28.54 12.37
N GLU A 12 -2.10 -27.41 11.69
CA GLU A 12 -2.28 -27.31 10.22
C GLU A 12 -1.01 -26.80 9.50
N GLY A 13 0.15 -26.98 10.13
CA GLY A 13 1.45 -26.68 9.52
C GLY A 13 1.92 -25.23 9.62
N TRP A 14 1.19 -24.32 10.29
CA TRP A 14 1.73 -22.99 10.62
C TRP A 14 2.61 -23.08 11.86
N ALA A 15 3.89 -22.74 11.73
CA ALA A 15 4.83 -22.58 12.83
C ALA A 15 5.80 -21.40 12.55
N SER A 16 5.63 -20.27 13.23
CA SER A 16 6.48 -19.07 13.06
C SER A 16 6.73 -18.37 14.40
N ALA A 17 7.81 -17.58 14.47
CA ALA A 17 8.13 -16.73 15.61
C ALA A 17 8.61 -15.37 15.13
N GLY A 18 8.31 -14.32 15.88
CA GLY A 18 8.75 -12.96 15.57
C GLY A 18 7.88 -11.91 16.23
N ALA A 19 7.82 -10.73 15.60
CA ALA A 19 7.11 -9.58 16.13
C ALA A 19 5.90 -9.18 15.26
N LEU A 20 4.89 -8.62 15.92
CA LEU A 20 3.67 -8.09 15.33
C LEU A 20 3.27 -6.79 16.01
N PHE A 21 2.41 -5.99 15.36
CA PHE A 21 1.74 -4.87 16.03
C PHE A 21 0.54 -5.38 16.84
N PRO A 22 0.30 -4.88 18.06
CA PRO A 22 -0.88 -5.25 18.84
C PRO A 22 -2.16 -5.21 18.01
N GLY A 23 -2.88 -6.34 17.95
CA GLY A 23 -4.08 -6.52 17.14
C GLY A 23 -3.87 -7.31 15.83
N SER A 24 -2.63 -7.44 15.35
CA SER A 24 -2.34 -8.35 14.22
C SER A 24 -2.42 -9.81 14.67
N PRO A 25 -3.13 -10.69 13.94
CA PRO A 25 -3.18 -12.12 14.24
C PRO A 25 -2.02 -12.92 13.64
N VAL A 26 -1.11 -12.26 12.91
CA VAL A 26 0.00 -12.87 12.15
C VAL A 26 1.34 -12.22 12.51
N ILE A 27 2.43 -12.98 12.41
CA ILE A 27 3.79 -12.44 12.55
C ILE A 27 4.08 -11.54 11.34
N LEU A 28 4.46 -10.29 11.59
CA LEU A 28 4.73 -9.31 10.54
C LEU A 28 6.21 -9.32 10.15
N VAL A 29 7.12 -9.48 11.11
CA VAL A 29 8.56 -9.65 10.89
C VAL A 29 9.03 -10.84 11.74
N GLY A 30 9.81 -11.75 11.18
CA GLY A 30 10.16 -12.97 11.90
C GLY A 30 10.69 -14.06 11.00
N HIS A 31 10.54 -15.29 11.47
CA HIS A 31 10.99 -16.47 10.74
C HIS A 31 10.11 -17.69 11.06
N ASN A 32 10.23 -18.70 10.20
CA ASN A 32 9.76 -20.04 10.46
C ASN A 32 10.94 -21.02 10.45
N ARG A 33 10.68 -22.31 10.27
CA ARG A 33 11.72 -23.35 10.23
C ARG A 33 12.64 -23.23 9.01
N ASP A 34 12.12 -22.71 7.90
CA ASP A 34 12.74 -22.82 6.59
C ASP A 34 13.25 -21.46 6.07
N LEU A 35 12.60 -20.35 6.47
CA LEU A 35 12.92 -18.99 6.00
C LEU A 35 12.64 -17.89 7.04
N GLY A 36 13.17 -16.69 6.81
CA GLY A 36 12.94 -15.48 7.58
C GLY A 36 12.69 -14.25 6.71
N TRP A 37 11.98 -13.26 7.26
CA TRP A 37 11.66 -12.01 6.60
C TRP A 37 11.62 -10.84 7.57
N ALA A 38 11.93 -9.65 7.07
CA ALA A 38 11.75 -8.40 7.79
C ALA A 38 11.32 -7.28 6.86
N HIS A 39 10.78 -6.22 7.43
CA HIS A 39 10.28 -5.07 6.70
C HIS A 39 10.91 -3.76 7.16
N THR A 40 11.10 -2.85 6.22
CA THR A 40 11.28 -1.42 6.52
C THR A 40 10.30 -0.59 5.70
N VAL A 41 10.06 0.65 6.12
CA VAL A 41 9.24 1.58 5.36
C VAL A 41 9.96 1.95 4.06
N ASN A 42 9.24 1.91 2.95
CA ASN A 42 9.61 2.55 1.69
C ASN A 42 8.67 3.74 1.43
N GLU A 43 8.95 4.52 0.37
CA GLU A 43 8.20 5.73 0.05
C GLU A 43 7.66 5.70 -1.39
N PRO A 44 6.91 4.66 -1.80
CA PRO A 44 6.39 4.60 -3.15
C PRO A 44 5.29 5.63 -3.40
N ASP A 45 5.20 6.12 -4.63
CA ASP A 45 4.09 6.96 -5.07
C ASP A 45 2.82 6.11 -5.34
N LEU A 46 1.92 6.07 -4.35
CA LEU A 46 0.68 5.25 -4.35
C LEU A 46 -0.62 6.05 -4.34
N VAL A 47 -0.56 7.38 -4.33
CA VAL A 47 -1.73 8.24 -4.12
C VAL A 47 -1.75 9.37 -5.14
N ASP A 48 -2.85 9.48 -5.88
CA ASP A 48 -3.10 10.58 -6.81
C ASP A 48 -4.28 11.43 -6.36
N PHE A 49 -4.18 12.74 -6.57
CA PHE A 49 -5.25 13.68 -6.27
C PHE A 49 -5.83 14.28 -7.55
N TYR A 50 -7.15 14.41 -7.60
CA TYR A 50 -7.89 14.90 -8.76
C TYR A 50 -8.74 16.10 -8.37
N GLN A 51 -8.58 17.24 -9.04
CA GLN A 51 -9.43 18.41 -8.86
C GLN A 51 -10.79 18.14 -9.51
N LEU A 52 -11.86 18.23 -8.72
CA LEU A 52 -13.22 18.07 -9.22
C LEU A 52 -13.86 19.44 -9.48
N GLU A 53 -14.58 19.53 -10.60
CA GLU A 53 -15.61 20.54 -10.82
C GLU A 53 -16.95 19.97 -10.34
N VAL A 54 -17.64 20.70 -9.46
CA VAL A 54 -18.92 20.29 -8.86
C VAL A 54 -20.05 21.18 -9.34
N ASP A 55 -21.27 20.66 -9.28
CA ASP A 55 -22.49 21.35 -9.72
C ASP A 55 -22.87 22.52 -8.80
N ASP A 56 -22.75 22.33 -7.49
CA ASP A 56 -22.99 23.32 -6.47
C ASP A 56 -21.90 23.25 -5.39
N PRO A 57 -21.08 24.30 -5.19
CA PRO A 57 -20.07 24.30 -4.14
C PRO A 57 -20.61 24.28 -2.71
N GLU A 58 -21.87 24.68 -2.47
CA GLU A 58 -22.47 24.70 -1.12
C GLU A 58 -23.10 23.34 -0.75
N ASP A 59 -23.71 22.65 -1.71
CA ASP A 59 -24.29 21.31 -1.53
C ASP A 59 -24.08 20.42 -2.77
N PRO A 60 -22.85 19.95 -3.02
CA PRO A 60 -22.52 19.24 -4.25
C PRO A 60 -23.26 17.90 -4.35
N THR A 61 -23.94 17.70 -5.47
CA THR A 61 -24.64 16.44 -5.80
C THR A 61 -23.94 15.67 -6.90
N ALA A 62 -23.24 16.37 -7.80
CA ALA A 62 -22.57 15.79 -8.95
C ALA A 62 -21.23 16.48 -9.24
N TYR A 63 -20.40 15.81 -10.04
CA TYR A 63 -19.12 16.33 -10.55
C TYR A 63 -18.98 16.08 -12.05
N ARG A 64 -18.14 16.90 -12.70
CA ARG A 64 -17.82 16.75 -14.11
C ARG A 64 -16.90 15.55 -14.33
N TYR A 65 -17.27 14.66 -15.26
CA TYR A 65 -16.46 13.50 -15.65
C TYR A 65 -16.83 13.02 -17.05
N ASP A 66 -15.83 12.75 -17.90
CA ASP A 66 -16.01 12.19 -19.26
C ASP A 66 -17.03 12.99 -20.11
N GLY A 67 -16.92 14.32 -20.05
CA GLY A 67 -17.81 15.24 -20.78
C GLY A 67 -19.25 15.33 -20.24
N GLY A 68 -19.57 14.70 -19.10
CA GLY A 68 -20.88 14.70 -18.46
C GLY A 68 -20.86 15.08 -16.99
N TRP A 69 -22.04 15.17 -16.38
CA TRP A 69 -22.20 15.24 -14.93
C TRP A 69 -22.42 13.83 -14.38
N ARG A 70 -21.76 13.51 -13.26
CA ARG A 70 -21.88 12.22 -12.58
C ARG A 70 -22.18 12.44 -11.11
N ASP A 71 -23.15 11.71 -10.60
CA ASP A 71 -23.54 11.80 -9.20
C ASP A 71 -22.42 11.33 -8.27
N PHE A 72 -22.26 12.01 -7.13
CA PHE A 72 -21.47 11.49 -6.02
C PHE A 72 -22.20 10.32 -5.34
N GLU A 73 -21.44 9.34 -4.88
CA GLU A 73 -21.91 8.52 -3.76
C GLU A 73 -21.82 9.36 -2.48
N ARG A 74 -22.91 9.46 -1.73
CA ARG A 74 -23.04 10.37 -0.57
C ARG A 74 -23.29 9.58 0.71
N GLY A 75 -22.64 10.01 1.80
CA GLY A 75 -22.82 9.46 3.13
C GLY A 75 -22.82 10.54 4.20
N THR A 76 -23.04 10.14 5.46
CA THR A 76 -22.90 11.02 6.61
C THR A 76 -22.13 10.31 7.71
N ALA A 77 -20.93 10.81 8.02
CA ALA A 77 -20.19 10.41 9.20
C ALA A 77 -20.88 10.95 10.45
N ARG A 78 -21.12 10.09 11.45
CA ARG A 78 -21.66 10.47 12.76
C ARG A 78 -20.55 10.26 13.79
N ILE A 79 -20.02 11.36 14.30
CA ILE A 79 -18.84 11.37 15.17
C ILE A 79 -19.30 11.75 16.59
N PRO A 80 -19.43 10.79 17.52
CA PRO A 80 -19.72 11.09 18.90
C PRO A 80 -18.50 11.75 19.56
N VAL A 81 -18.66 12.98 20.03
CA VAL A 81 -17.66 13.75 20.76
C VAL A 81 -18.03 13.70 22.24
N HIS A 82 -17.18 13.05 23.04
CA HIS A 82 -17.32 13.04 24.48
C HIS A 82 -16.98 14.41 25.05
N LEU A 83 -17.83 14.94 25.93
CA LEU A 83 -17.63 16.25 26.53
C LEU A 83 -17.21 16.10 28.00
N TRP A 84 -18.08 15.57 28.85
CA TRP A 84 -17.78 15.28 30.25
C TRP A 84 -18.75 14.26 30.83
N GLY A 85 -18.30 13.45 31.80
CA GLY A 85 -19.17 12.49 32.49
C GLY A 85 -19.90 11.57 31.51
N PRO A 86 -21.23 11.41 31.58
CA PRO A 86 -21.98 10.63 30.59
C PRO A 86 -22.38 11.43 29.33
N PHE A 87 -22.01 12.72 29.21
CA PHE A 87 -22.48 13.59 28.14
C PHE A 87 -21.60 13.50 26.89
N ALA A 88 -22.24 13.25 25.74
CA ALA A 88 -21.63 13.26 24.42
C ALA A 88 -22.52 13.99 23.41
N TRP A 89 -21.89 14.65 22.44
CA TRP A 89 -22.55 15.30 21.29
C TRP A 89 -22.19 14.55 20.01
N THR A 90 -23.16 14.20 19.16
CA THR A 90 -22.86 13.61 17.83
C THR A 90 -22.73 14.68 16.75
N VAL A 91 -21.52 14.91 16.27
CA VAL A 91 -21.22 15.80 15.14
C VAL A 91 -21.47 15.03 13.83
N LYS A 92 -22.20 15.63 12.89
CA LYS A 92 -22.40 15.06 11.55
C LYS A 92 -21.45 15.71 10.54
N ARG A 93 -20.90 14.91 9.63
CA ARG A 93 -20.08 15.39 8.51
C ARG A 93 -20.54 14.72 7.21
N PRO A 94 -20.80 15.48 6.14
CA PRO A 94 -21.08 14.88 4.84
C PRO A 94 -19.86 14.11 4.36
N LEU A 95 -20.09 13.02 3.64
CA LEU A 95 -19.06 12.24 2.98
C LEU A 95 -19.44 12.11 1.51
N LEU A 96 -18.45 12.28 0.63
CA LEU A 96 -18.62 12.24 -0.81
C LEU A 96 -17.59 11.28 -1.40
N TRP A 97 -18.01 10.49 -2.38
CA TRP A 97 -17.16 9.61 -3.17
C TRP A 97 -17.43 9.82 -4.66
N SER A 98 -16.35 10.02 -5.41
CA SER A 98 -16.35 10.05 -6.88
C SER A 98 -15.83 8.72 -7.41
N VAL A 99 -15.75 8.58 -8.75
CA VAL A 99 -15.13 7.43 -9.40
C VAL A 99 -13.66 7.25 -9.04
N HIS A 100 -12.96 8.32 -8.67
CA HIS A 100 -11.55 8.26 -8.25
C HIS A 100 -11.40 7.72 -6.82
N GLY A 101 -12.39 7.95 -5.95
CA GLY A 101 -12.33 7.65 -4.52
C GLY A 101 -12.97 8.72 -3.63
N PRO A 102 -12.67 8.71 -2.31
CA PRO A 102 -13.20 9.69 -1.36
C PRO A 102 -12.81 11.12 -1.74
N VAL A 103 -13.74 12.05 -1.50
CA VAL A 103 -13.59 13.46 -1.85
C VAL A 103 -13.34 14.29 -0.59
N LEU A 104 -12.33 15.14 -0.66
CA LEU A 104 -11.94 16.11 0.34
C LEU A 104 -12.42 17.50 -0.09
N GLU A 105 -13.19 18.15 0.77
CA GLU A 105 -13.48 19.56 0.65
C GLU A 105 -12.32 20.37 1.26
N THR A 106 -11.73 21.26 0.48
CA THR A 106 -10.60 22.10 0.90
C THR A 106 -10.90 23.56 0.56
N PRO A 107 -10.16 24.54 1.13
CA PRO A 107 -10.33 25.95 0.74
C PRO A 107 -10.11 26.24 -0.76
N SER A 108 -9.46 25.33 -1.49
CA SER A 108 -9.26 25.40 -2.94
C SER A 108 -10.21 24.48 -3.71
N GLY A 109 -11.37 24.15 -3.15
CA GLY A 109 -12.41 23.32 -3.76
C GLY A 109 -12.30 21.83 -3.44
N PHE A 110 -13.00 21.01 -4.23
CA PHE A 110 -13.18 19.58 -4.03
C PHE A 110 -12.08 18.77 -4.71
N LYS A 111 -11.45 17.85 -3.97
CA LYS A 111 -10.40 16.98 -4.51
C LYS A 111 -10.71 15.53 -4.19
N ALA A 112 -10.68 14.65 -5.20
CA ALA A 112 -10.77 13.22 -4.96
C ALA A 112 -9.37 12.62 -4.75
N MET A 113 -9.30 11.59 -3.91
CA MET A 113 -8.07 10.83 -3.66
C MET A 113 -8.22 9.42 -4.22
N ALA A 114 -7.35 9.04 -5.17
CA ALA A 114 -7.20 7.65 -5.59
C ALA A 114 -6.00 7.04 -4.85
N TYR A 115 -6.22 5.94 -4.13
CA TYR A 115 -5.18 5.22 -3.40
C TYR A 115 -5.06 3.78 -3.89
N ALA A 116 -3.86 3.36 -4.28
CA ALA A 116 -3.61 2.07 -4.90
C ALA A 116 -4.01 0.84 -4.04
N GLY A 117 -3.98 1.00 -2.71
CA GLY A 117 -4.38 -0.04 -1.76
C GLY A 117 -5.85 0.05 -1.31
N ALA A 118 -6.65 0.96 -1.88
CA ALA A 118 -8.03 1.16 -1.45
C ALA A 118 -8.87 -0.13 -1.63
N GLY A 119 -9.59 -0.51 -0.59
CA GLY A 119 -10.50 -1.66 -0.60
C GLY A 119 -9.83 -3.04 -0.47
N ASP A 120 -8.50 -3.14 -0.48
CA ASP A 120 -7.80 -4.42 -0.31
C ASP A 120 -7.60 -4.74 1.17
N VAL A 121 -8.32 -5.74 1.66
CA VAL A 121 -8.26 -6.20 3.06
C VAL A 121 -7.38 -7.45 3.24
N ARG A 122 -6.71 -7.90 2.17
CA ARG A 122 -5.99 -9.19 2.15
C ARG A 122 -4.56 -9.10 2.70
N ALA A 123 -4.14 -7.97 3.25
CA ALA A 123 -2.80 -7.81 3.84
C ALA A 123 -2.52 -8.88 4.91
N VAL A 124 -3.51 -9.17 5.77
CA VAL A 124 -3.42 -10.24 6.78
C VAL A 124 -3.24 -11.61 6.12
N GLU A 125 -3.96 -11.87 5.01
CA GLU A 125 -3.84 -13.12 4.27
C GLU A 125 -2.46 -13.26 3.61
N GLN A 126 -1.92 -12.18 3.03
CA GLN A 126 -0.57 -12.18 2.46
C GLN A 126 0.47 -12.54 3.53
N TRP A 127 0.45 -11.85 4.68
CA TRP A 127 1.37 -12.21 5.78
C TRP A 127 1.13 -13.63 6.30
N TYR A 128 -0.12 -14.09 6.42
CA TYR A 128 -0.42 -15.47 6.78
C TYR A 128 0.23 -16.48 5.82
N ARG A 129 0.15 -16.24 4.51
CA ARG A 129 0.77 -17.11 3.50
C ARG A 129 2.31 -17.03 3.56
N MET A 130 2.89 -15.85 3.77
CA MET A 130 4.33 -15.69 4.00
C MET A 130 4.80 -16.48 5.24
N ASN A 131 4.03 -16.43 6.34
CA ASN A 131 4.32 -17.16 7.57
C ASN A 131 4.39 -18.68 7.33
N LYS A 132 3.50 -19.21 6.47
CA LYS A 132 3.39 -20.64 6.16
C LYS A 132 4.28 -21.12 5.01
N ALA A 133 4.90 -20.20 4.27
CA ALA A 133 5.76 -20.57 3.15
C ALA A 133 6.95 -21.41 3.63
N GLY A 134 7.24 -22.51 2.93
CA GLY A 134 8.37 -23.39 3.21
C GLY A 134 9.50 -23.28 2.19
N SER A 135 9.38 -22.39 1.21
CA SER A 135 10.35 -22.16 0.14
C SER A 135 10.26 -20.72 -0.37
N MET A 136 11.30 -20.28 -1.05
CA MET A 136 11.34 -18.96 -1.70
C MET A 136 10.20 -18.80 -2.72
N ASP A 137 9.90 -19.82 -3.51
CA ASP A 137 8.82 -19.77 -4.51
C ASP A 137 7.45 -19.54 -3.86
N GLN A 138 7.11 -20.34 -2.84
CA GLN A 138 5.86 -20.15 -2.09
C GLN A 138 5.78 -18.77 -1.40
N TRP A 139 6.92 -18.25 -0.97
CA TRP A 139 6.99 -16.94 -0.34
C TRP A 139 6.83 -15.81 -1.37
N MET A 140 7.42 -15.96 -2.56
CA MET A 140 7.24 -15.04 -3.69
C MET A 140 5.80 -15.07 -4.21
N ASP A 141 5.14 -16.23 -4.24
CA ASP A 141 3.71 -16.35 -4.56
C ASP A 141 2.84 -15.57 -3.56
N ALA A 142 3.18 -15.62 -2.27
CA ALA A 142 2.50 -14.82 -1.26
C ALA A 142 2.75 -13.31 -1.48
N MET A 143 3.98 -12.90 -1.79
CA MET A 143 4.30 -11.51 -2.11
C MET A 143 3.60 -11.01 -3.38
N ALA A 144 3.39 -11.87 -4.36
CA ALA A 144 2.71 -11.55 -5.61
C ALA A 144 1.23 -11.17 -5.42
N MET A 145 0.65 -11.39 -4.24
CA MET A 145 -0.66 -10.86 -3.88
C MET A 145 -0.71 -9.33 -3.88
N GLN A 146 0.42 -8.65 -3.60
CA GLN A 146 0.54 -7.19 -3.48
C GLN A 146 -0.55 -6.54 -2.60
N ALA A 147 -1.06 -7.27 -1.61
CA ALA A 147 -2.09 -6.82 -0.67
C ALA A 147 -1.49 -5.99 0.48
N VAL A 148 -0.22 -6.21 0.82
CA VAL A 148 0.58 -5.25 1.60
C VAL A 148 1.04 -4.15 0.63
N PRO A 149 0.52 -2.92 0.76
CA PRO A 149 0.65 -1.92 -0.29
C PRO A 149 2.06 -1.32 -0.42
N SER A 150 2.84 -1.28 0.67
CA SER A 150 4.09 -0.52 0.70
C SER A 150 5.00 -0.97 1.85
N LEU A 151 6.02 -1.78 1.55
CA LEU A 151 7.15 -2.06 2.45
C LEU A 151 8.37 -2.48 1.64
N ASN A 152 9.56 -2.02 2.03
CA ASN A 152 10.76 -2.79 1.70
C ASN A 152 10.69 -4.13 2.44
N THR A 153 10.99 -5.23 1.77
CA THR A 153 10.99 -6.56 2.37
C THR A 153 12.30 -7.26 2.09
N VAL A 154 12.98 -7.69 3.15
CA VAL A 154 14.15 -8.56 3.06
C VAL A 154 13.78 -9.98 3.43
N TYR A 155 14.45 -10.93 2.79
CA TYR A 155 14.22 -12.37 2.90
C TYR A 155 15.56 -13.10 3.04
N ALA A 156 15.57 -14.17 3.82
CA ALA A 156 16.66 -15.14 3.83
C ALA A 156 16.12 -16.55 4.10
N ASP A 157 16.77 -17.59 3.57
CA ASP A 157 16.38 -18.98 3.84
C ASP A 157 17.55 -19.91 4.18
N ARG A 158 17.20 -21.13 4.61
CA ARG A 158 18.17 -22.16 4.97
C ARG A 158 18.94 -22.75 3.78
N ALA A 159 18.51 -22.48 2.55
CA ALA A 159 19.21 -22.90 1.32
C ALA A 159 20.29 -21.88 0.91
N GLY A 160 20.39 -20.76 1.63
CA GLY A 160 21.38 -19.71 1.38
C GLY A 160 20.86 -18.62 0.44
N ASN A 161 19.56 -18.60 0.12
CA ASN A 161 19.00 -17.53 -0.69
C ASN A 161 18.79 -16.28 0.17
N ILE A 162 19.00 -15.11 -0.44
CA ILE A 162 18.66 -13.79 0.10
C ILE A 162 17.92 -12.97 -0.95
N ALA A 163 16.93 -12.19 -0.52
CA ALA A 163 16.23 -11.29 -1.43
C ALA A 163 15.84 -9.96 -0.78
N PHE A 164 15.81 -8.92 -1.59
CA PHE A 164 15.27 -7.60 -1.28
C PHE A 164 14.18 -7.31 -2.30
N ILE A 165 13.03 -6.89 -1.82
CA ILE A 165 11.86 -6.55 -2.62
C ILE A 165 11.43 -5.15 -2.21
N TYR A 166 11.45 -4.20 -3.14
CA TYR A 166 10.83 -2.89 -2.96
C TYR A 166 9.32 -3.02 -3.12
N ASN A 167 8.65 -3.75 -2.22
CA ASN A 167 7.24 -4.12 -2.41
C ASN A 167 6.35 -2.88 -2.39
N ALA A 168 5.63 -2.69 -3.49
CA ALA A 168 4.74 -1.56 -3.72
C ALA A 168 3.55 -1.99 -4.59
N ALA A 169 2.36 -1.48 -4.27
CA ALA A 169 1.14 -1.57 -5.05
C ALA A 169 1.12 -0.49 -6.15
N ILE A 170 2.15 -0.43 -6.99
CA ILE A 170 2.38 0.68 -7.93
C ILE A 170 1.18 0.88 -8.87
N PRO A 171 0.52 2.04 -8.89
CA PRO A 171 -0.54 2.35 -9.85
C PRO A 171 -0.09 2.20 -11.30
N ASP A 172 -0.92 1.58 -12.14
CA ASP A 172 -0.67 1.46 -13.59
C ASP A 172 -1.07 2.76 -14.30
N ARG A 173 -0.14 3.73 -14.26
CA ARG A 173 -0.31 5.09 -14.76
C ARG A 173 0.01 5.19 -16.25
N LYS A 174 -0.74 6.05 -16.95
CA LYS A 174 -0.42 6.43 -18.33
C LYS A 174 0.91 7.21 -18.35
N PRO A 175 1.83 6.95 -19.30
CA PRO A 175 3.04 7.76 -19.43
C PRO A 175 2.74 9.20 -19.86
N GLY A 176 3.50 10.17 -19.33
CA GLY A 176 3.45 11.57 -19.75
C GLY A 176 2.97 12.56 -18.67
N PRO A 177 1.81 12.35 -18.03
CA PRO A 177 1.35 13.20 -16.94
C PRO A 177 2.30 13.21 -15.73
N ASP A 178 2.33 14.34 -15.02
CA ASP A 178 3.02 14.48 -13.74
C ASP A 178 2.04 14.19 -12.59
N TYR A 179 2.04 12.93 -12.14
CA TYR A 179 1.18 12.45 -11.06
C TYR A 179 1.53 13.01 -9.67
N SER A 180 2.66 13.72 -9.53
CA SER A 180 2.97 14.46 -8.29
C SER A 180 2.12 15.72 -8.10
N LYS A 181 1.36 16.12 -9.13
CA LYS A 181 0.45 17.27 -9.12
C LYS A 181 -0.98 16.84 -8.88
N ILE A 182 -1.83 17.83 -8.58
CA ILE A 182 -3.27 17.65 -8.64
C ILE A 182 -3.66 17.56 -10.12
N LEU A 183 -4.26 16.44 -10.50
CA LEU A 183 -4.68 16.15 -11.87
C LEU A 183 -6.09 16.70 -12.15
N PRO A 184 -6.44 16.95 -13.44
CA PRO A 184 -7.82 17.14 -13.85
C PRO A 184 -8.67 15.92 -13.48
N GLY A 185 -9.78 16.14 -12.75
CA GLY A 185 -10.69 15.07 -12.34
C GLY A 185 -11.83 14.78 -13.32
N ASP A 186 -11.84 15.42 -14.48
CA ASP A 186 -12.84 15.23 -15.53
C ASP A 186 -12.33 14.33 -16.68
N ASP A 187 -11.01 14.08 -16.76
CA ASP A 187 -10.36 13.26 -17.79
C ASP A 187 -10.26 11.78 -17.37
N PRO A 188 -11.02 10.87 -17.99
CA PRO A 188 -10.98 9.44 -17.66
C PRO A 188 -9.64 8.77 -18.00
N ASP A 189 -8.81 9.34 -18.88
CA ASP A 189 -7.51 8.76 -19.27
C ASP A 189 -6.46 8.87 -18.17
N LEU A 190 -6.64 9.79 -17.21
CA LEU A 190 -5.70 10.02 -16.12
C LEU A 190 -5.92 9.06 -14.95
N LEU A 191 -7.14 8.54 -14.79
CA LEU A 191 -7.51 7.61 -13.74
C LEU A 191 -7.05 6.18 -14.08
N TRP A 192 -6.00 5.73 -13.38
CA TRP A 192 -5.56 4.34 -13.44
C TRP A 192 -6.64 3.39 -12.90
N ARG A 193 -6.72 2.18 -13.48
CA ARG A 193 -7.73 1.16 -13.15
C ARG A 193 -7.15 -0.09 -12.48
N GLY A 194 -5.86 -0.07 -12.18
CA GLY A 194 -5.15 -1.21 -11.63
C GLY A 194 -3.76 -0.86 -11.15
N ARG A 195 -3.00 -1.91 -10.86
CA ARG A 195 -1.63 -1.86 -10.35
C ARG A 195 -0.72 -2.59 -11.32
N LEU A 196 0.54 -2.18 -11.40
CA LEU A 196 1.57 -2.96 -12.10
C LEU A 196 1.71 -4.35 -11.46
N PRO A 197 1.92 -5.41 -12.26
CA PRO A 197 2.06 -6.76 -11.75
C PRO A 197 3.30 -6.88 -10.87
N PHE A 198 3.31 -7.84 -9.95
CA PHE A 198 4.45 -8.10 -9.06
C PHE A 198 5.77 -8.24 -9.82
N ALA A 199 5.78 -8.77 -11.05
CA ALA A 199 6.96 -8.86 -11.90
C ALA A 199 7.66 -7.51 -12.14
N ALA A 200 6.90 -6.40 -12.20
CA ALA A 200 7.43 -5.05 -12.41
C ALA A 200 8.04 -4.43 -11.14
N VAL A 201 7.76 -4.98 -9.96
CA VAL A 201 8.31 -4.50 -8.68
C VAL A 201 9.84 -4.70 -8.66
N PRO A 202 10.65 -3.72 -8.26
CA PRO A 202 12.10 -3.90 -8.15
C PRO A 202 12.48 -4.97 -7.11
N LYS A 203 13.35 -5.90 -7.52
CA LYS A 203 13.83 -7.02 -6.69
C LYS A 203 15.30 -7.27 -6.92
N LEU A 204 16.01 -7.61 -5.86
CA LEU A 204 17.36 -8.19 -5.90
C LEU A 204 17.28 -9.57 -5.27
N ILE A 205 17.79 -10.58 -5.96
CA ILE A 205 17.81 -11.97 -5.49
C ILE A 205 19.24 -12.47 -5.66
N ASN A 206 19.84 -12.95 -4.57
CA ASN A 206 21.19 -13.53 -4.55
C ASN A 206 22.25 -12.69 -5.30
N PRO A 207 22.42 -11.39 -4.95
CA PRO A 207 23.48 -10.59 -5.57
C PRO A 207 24.87 -11.17 -5.24
N ASP A 208 25.83 -11.03 -6.17
CA ASP A 208 27.20 -11.56 -6.00
C ASP A 208 27.91 -11.00 -4.75
N ALA A 209 27.56 -9.78 -4.34
CA ALA A 209 28.03 -9.16 -3.10
C ALA A 209 27.72 -9.98 -1.83
N GLY A 210 26.75 -10.89 -1.87
CA GLY A 210 26.43 -11.80 -0.76
C GLY A 210 25.71 -11.14 0.43
N TYR A 211 25.26 -9.90 0.31
CA TYR A 211 24.50 -9.21 1.34
C TYR A 211 23.42 -8.29 0.76
N LEU A 212 22.41 -8.02 1.57
CA LEU A 212 21.35 -7.05 1.30
C LEU A 212 21.07 -6.21 2.54
N ILE A 213 20.79 -4.93 2.34
CA ILE A 213 20.52 -3.97 3.40
C ILE A 213 19.22 -3.23 3.09
N SER A 214 18.44 -2.97 4.12
CA SER A 214 17.34 -2.02 4.06
C SER A 214 17.34 -1.16 5.32
N ALA A 215 17.49 0.15 5.12
CA ALA A 215 17.33 1.17 6.16
C ALA A 215 16.47 2.31 5.59
N ASN A 216 15.26 1.95 5.15
CA ASN A 216 14.32 2.85 4.46
C ASN A 216 14.81 3.37 3.09
N GLY A 217 15.89 2.78 2.55
CA GLY A 217 16.46 3.17 1.27
C GLY A 217 15.65 2.72 0.05
N THR A 218 16.02 3.28 -1.10
CA THR A 218 15.56 2.87 -2.42
C THR A 218 16.22 1.55 -2.84
N PRO A 219 15.71 0.83 -3.85
CA PRO A 219 16.36 -0.38 -4.35
C PRO A 219 17.72 -0.12 -5.03
N LEU A 220 18.10 1.15 -5.19
CA LEU A 220 19.37 1.58 -5.79
C LEU A 220 20.53 1.59 -4.78
N ARG A 221 20.25 1.25 -3.51
CA ARG A 221 21.21 1.22 -2.39
C ARG A 221 20.90 0.07 -1.43
N ALA A 222 20.59 -1.09 -2.00
CA ALA A 222 20.21 -2.29 -1.27
C ALA A 222 21.36 -3.30 -1.14
N THR A 223 22.47 -3.16 -1.90
CA THR A 223 23.64 -4.04 -1.83
C THR A 223 24.95 -3.27 -2.17
N ALA A 224 26.00 -3.95 -2.62
CA ALA A 224 27.18 -3.29 -3.16
C ALA A 224 26.85 -2.58 -4.48
N GLY A 225 27.41 -1.40 -4.73
CA GLY A 225 26.95 -0.52 -5.82
C GLY A 225 27.02 -1.13 -7.23
N GLU A 226 27.89 -2.10 -7.47
CA GLU A 226 27.98 -2.84 -8.74
C GLU A 226 26.88 -3.90 -8.93
N ASN A 227 26.22 -4.30 -7.84
CA ASN A 227 25.10 -5.24 -7.82
C ASN A 227 23.75 -4.57 -7.51
N ASP A 228 23.72 -3.25 -7.29
CA ASP A 228 22.48 -2.49 -7.09
C ASP A 228 21.67 -2.40 -8.39
N LEU A 229 20.35 -2.22 -8.25
CA LEU A 229 19.50 -1.98 -9.41
C LEU A 229 19.85 -0.63 -10.04
N ALA A 230 19.83 -0.58 -11.38
CA ALA A 230 19.92 0.68 -12.11
C ALA A 230 18.65 1.51 -11.85
N ALA A 231 18.77 2.84 -12.00
CA ALA A 231 17.62 3.72 -11.96
C ALA A 231 16.59 3.27 -13.00
N MET A 232 15.39 2.92 -12.54
CA MET A 232 14.28 2.57 -13.43
C MET A 232 13.77 3.84 -14.10
N PRO A 233 13.45 3.81 -15.41
CA PRO A 233 12.70 4.90 -16.02
C PRO A 233 11.32 5.00 -15.35
N SER A 234 10.87 6.25 -15.19
CA SER A 234 9.56 6.69 -14.67
C SER A 234 8.39 5.71 -14.93
N PRO A 235 7.42 5.54 -14.00
CA PRO A 235 7.13 6.42 -12.87
C PRO A 235 8.15 6.28 -11.73
N PRO A 236 8.42 7.36 -10.97
CA PRO A 236 9.30 7.26 -9.82
C PRO A 236 8.74 6.19 -8.89
N LEU A 237 9.66 5.41 -8.31
CA LEU A 237 9.36 4.59 -7.16
C LEU A 237 8.77 5.49 -6.09
#